data_AF-A0A0S7WJF1-F1
#
_entry.id   AF-A0A0S7WJF1-F1
#
_cell.length_a   1.000
_cell.length_b   1.000
_cell.length_c   1.000
_cell.angle_alpha   90.00
_cell.angle_beta   90.00
_cell.angle_gamma   90.00
#
_symmetry.space_group_name_H-M   'P 1'
#
loop_
_entity.id
_entity.type
_entity.pdbx_description
1 polymer ?
#
loop_
_entity_poly.entity_id
_entity_poly.type
_entity_poly.pdbx_seq_one_letter_code
_entity_poly.pdbx_strand_id
1 'polypeptide(L)'
;MNEEERAKRLSEAIDILLQGGQPEPDLDDDDLIELLRIARLRHQVGRKRAATAYASRELVLRVLKARMLARQMKQKTEGEPPL
;
A
#
# COMPACT_ATOMS: atom_id res chain seq x y z
N MET A 1 -15.08 -27.51 -17.12
CA MET A 1 -14.26 -27.86 -15.95
C MET A 1 -15.17 -28.38 -14.85
N ASN A 2 -14.74 -29.39 -14.06
CA ASN A 2 -15.51 -29.79 -12.88
C ASN A 2 -15.32 -28.79 -11.73
N GLU A 3 -16.14 -28.88 -10.69
CA GLU A 3 -16.12 -27.92 -9.58
C GLU A 3 -14.83 -27.96 -8.76
N GLU A 4 -14.25 -29.15 -8.56
CA GLU A 4 -13.01 -29.34 -7.82
C GLU A 4 -11.81 -28.71 -8.54
N GLU A 5 -11.68 -28.94 -9.84
CA GLU A 5 -10.63 -28.35 -10.67
C GLU A 5 -10.77 -26.84 -10.74
N ARG A 6 -12.01 -26.34 -10.84
CA ARG A 6 -12.30 -24.89 -10.80
C ARG A 6 -11.88 -24.26 -9.48
N ALA A 7 -12.25 -24.87 -8.36
CA ALA A 7 -11.87 -24.41 -7.03
C ALA A 7 -10.34 -24.40 -6.85
N LYS A 8 -9.66 -25.44 -7.34
CA LYS A 8 -8.20 -25.52 -7.29
C LYS A 8 -7.54 -24.40 -8.10
N ARG A 9 -7.95 -24.20 -9.35
CA ARG A 9 -7.41 -23.14 -10.21
C ARG A 9 -7.67 -21.74 -9.63
N LEU A 10 -8.86 -21.52 -9.07
CA LEU A 10 -9.18 -20.26 -8.38
C LEU A 10 -8.28 -20.03 -7.16
N SER A 11 -8.05 -21.08 -6.35
CA SER A 11 -7.13 -21.01 -5.20
C SER A 11 -5.71 -20.64 -5.63
N GLU A 12 -5.17 -21.32 -6.64
CA GLU A 12 -3.85 -21.05 -7.19
C GLU A 12 -3.74 -19.61 -7.74
N ALA A 13 -4.77 -19.14 -8.43
CA ALA A 13 -4.84 -17.77 -8.93
C ALA A 13 -4.83 -16.72 -7.80
N ILE A 14 -5.53 -16.98 -6.69
CA ILE A 14 -5.53 -16.12 -5.52
C ILE A 14 -4.14 -16.11 -4.85
N ASP A 15 -3.49 -17.27 -4.72
CA ASP A 15 -2.15 -17.37 -4.12
C ASP A 15 -1.12 -16.58 -4.95
N ILE A 16 -1.13 -16.72 -6.27
CA ILE A 16 -0.29 -15.94 -7.19
C ILE A 16 -0.55 -14.44 -7.01
N LEU A 17 -1.82 -14.04 -6.89
CA LEU A 17 -2.18 -12.63 -6.70
C LEU A 17 -1.60 -12.08 -5.39
N LEU A 18 -1.72 -12.81 -4.27
CA LEU A 18 -1.24 -12.41 -2.96
C LEU A 18 0.29 -12.29 -2.92
N GLN A 19 1.00 -13.15 -3.67
CA GLN A 19 2.45 -13.05 -3.86
C GLN A 19 2.85 -11.87 -4.76
N GLY A 20 1.89 -11.15 -5.35
CA GLY A 20 2.12 -10.02 -6.23
C GLY A 20 2.35 -10.38 -7.69
N GLY A 21 2.11 -11.63 -8.04
CA GLY A 21 2.09 -12.12 -9.42
C GLY A 21 0.84 -11.67 -10.17
N GLN A 22 0.73 -12.16 -11.41
CA GLN A 22 -0.40 -11.89 -12.30
C GLN A 22 -1.01 -13.24 -12.65
N PRO A 23 -2.08 -13.67 -11.95
CA PRO A 23 -2.70 -14.94 -12.27
C PRO A 23 -3.35 -14.88 -13.65
N GLU A 24 -3.21 -15.95 -14.42
CA GLU A 24 -3.98 -16.14 -15.63
C GLU A 24 -5.43 -16.51 -15.28
N PRO A 25 -6.43 -15.89 -15.91
CA PRO A 25 -7.83 -16.23 -15.71
C PRO A 25 -8.19 -17.47 -16.53
N ASP A 26 -7.54 -18.60 -16.27
CA ASP A 26 -7.86 -19.89 -16.92
C ASP A 26 -8.97 -20.63 -16.15
N LEU A 27 -10.11 -19.94 -16.04
CA LEU A 27 -11.35 -20.41 -15.44
C LEU A 27 -12.45 -20.44 -16.52
N ASP A 28 -13.36 -21.41 -16.45
CA ASP A 28 -14.51 -21.53 -17.36
C ASP A 28 -15.77 -20.86 -16.77
N ASP A 29 -15.55 -19.75 -16.07
CA ASP A 29 -16.57 -19.05 -15.28
C ASP A 29 -16.33 -17.54 -15.33
N ASP A 30 -17.16 -16.83 -16.10
CA ASP A 30 -16.97 -15.39 -16.36
C ASP A 30 -17.06 -14.54 -15.08
N ASP A 31 -17.93 -14.92 -14.14
CA ASP A 31 -18.11 -14.19 -12.88
C ASP A 31 -16.85 -14.33 -12.00
N LEU A 32 -16.30 -15.53 -11.90
CA LEU A 32 -15.06 -15.76 -11.16
C LEU A 32 -13.86 -15.03 -11.81
N ILE A 33 -13.81 -15.01 -13.14
CA ILE A 33 -12.80 -14.26 -13.89
C ILE A 33 -12.92 -12.75 -13.58
N GLU A 34 -14.13 -12.19 -13.59
CA GLU A 34 -14.34 -10.79 -13.27
C GLU A 34 -13.94 -10.45 -11.83
N LEU A 35 -14.34 -11.28 -10.87
CA LEU A 35 -13.96 -11.10 -9.46
C LEU A 35 -12.44 -11.12 -9.27
N LEU A 36 -11.74 -12.02 -9.96
CA LEU A 36 -10.27 -12.08 -9.92
C LEU A 36 -9.63 -10.82 -10.53
N ARG A 37 -10.20 -10.28 -11.62
CA ARG A 37 -9.75 -9.00 -12.22
C ARG A 37 -9.94 -7.83 -11.25
N ILE A 38 -11.09 -7.75 -10.58
CA ILE A 38 -11.37 -6.72 -9.57
C ILE A 38 -10.39 -6.84 -8.39
N ALA A 39 -10.18 -8.05 -7.88
CA ALA A 39 -9.24 -8.32 -6.80
C ALA A 39 -7.81 -7.87 -7.18
N ARG A 40 -7.38 -8.19 -8.41
CA ARG A 40 -6.08 -7.75 -8.95
C ARG A 40 -5.94 -6.24 -8.97
N LEU A 41 -6.95 -5.53 -9.47
CA LEU A 41 -6.93 -4.06 -9.51
C LEU A 41 -6.82 -3.48 -8.09
N ARG A 42 -7.63 -4.00 -7.14
CA ARG A 42 -7.59 -3.55 -5.74
C ARG A 42 -6.23 -3.80 -5.09
N HIS A 43 -5.64 -4.97 -5.30
CA HIS A 43 -4.33 -5.30 -4.77
C HIS A 43 -3.23 -4.37 -5.32
N GLN A 44 -3.22 -4.10 -6.63
CA GLN A 44 -2.28 -3.18 -7.26
C GLN A 44 -2.41 -1.75 -6.72
N VAL A 45 -3.64 -1.24 -6.59
CA VAL A 45 -3.91 0.08 -6.01
C VAL A 45 -3.45 0.14 -4.56
N GLY A 46 -3.75 -0.90 -3.76
CA GLY A 46 -3.30 -1.02 -2.37
C GLY A 46 -1.78 -0.97 -2.24
N ARG A 47 -1.05 -1.74 -3.05
CA ARG A 47 0.42 -1.73 -3.06
C ARG A 47 0.99 -0.37 -3.46
N LYS A 48 0.45 0.26 -4.51
CA LYS A 48 0.88 1.62 -4.92
C LYS A 48 0.66 2.64 -3.80
N ARG A 49 -0.51 2.59 -3.14
CA ARG A 49 -0.82 3.48 -2.00
C ARG A 49 0.13 3.23 -0.83
N ALA A 50 0.38 1.97 -0.46
CA ALA A 50 1.31 1.63 0.61
C ALA A 50 2.73 2.16 0.31
N ALA A 51 3.20 2.01 -0.92
CA ALA A 51 4.49 2.55 -1.35
C ALA A 51 4.54 4.09 -1.23
N THR A 52 3.49 4.78 -1.66
CA THR A 52 3.42 6.25 -1.52
C THR A 52 3.32 6.71 -0.06
N ALA A 53 2.61 5.97 0.80
CA ALA A 53 2.52 6.26 2.22
C ALA A 53 3.86 6.08 2.94
N TYR A 54 4.66 5.11 2.50
CA TYR A 54 6.01 4.93 3.03
C TYR A 54 6.94 6.07 2.60
N ALA A 55 6.90 6.47 1.32
CA ALA A 55 7.69 7.58 0.80
C ALA A 55 7.32 8.93 1.47
N SER A 56 6.04 9.15 1.78
CA SER A 56 5.60 10.37 2.46
C SER A 56 5.96 10.39 3.95
N ARG A 57 6.15 9.23 4.60
CA ARG A 57 6.53 9.13 6.01
C ARG A 57 7.86 9.83 6.32
N GLU A 58 8.86 9.67 5.46
CA GLU A 58 10.19 10.27 5.66
C GLU A 58 10.16 11.79 5.47
N LEU A 59 9.41 12.27 4.48
CA LEU A 59 9.16 13.70 4.28
C LEU A 59 8.42 14.31 5.47
N VAL A 60 7.38 13.65 5.97
CA VAL A 60 6.64 14.09 7.17
C VAL A 60 7.56 14.15 8.39
N LEU A 61 8.36 13.11 8.63
CA LEU A 61 9.34 13.09 9.73
C LEU A 61 10.36 14.23 9.62
N ARG A 62 10.87 14.50 8.42
CA ARG A 62 11.82 15.60 8.17
C ARG A 62 11.21 16.96 8.47
N VAL A 63 10.00 17.22 7.98
CA VAL A 63 9.26 18.46 8.25
C VAL A 63 8.97 18.61 9.75
N LEU A 64 8.59 17.53 10.43
CA LEU A 64 8.28 17.55 11.85
C LEU A 64 9.53 17.88 12.69
N LYS A 65 10.67 17.24 12.41
CA LYS A 65 11.96 17.55 13.04
C LYS A 65 12.37 19.01 12.85
N ALA A 66 12.25 19.52 11.62
CA ALA A 66 12.57 20.92 11.33
C ALA A 66 11.69 21.90 12.14
N ARG A 67 10.39 21.61 12.25
CA ARG A 67 9.46 22.41 13.07
C ARG A 67 9.77 22.35 14.57
N MET A 68 10.16 21.18 15.08
CA MET A 68 10.54 21.03 16.49
C MET A 68 11.78 21.86 16.83
N LEU A 69 12.82 21.81 15.98
CA LEU A 69 14.04 22.61 16.15
C LEU A 69 13.73 24.11 16.08
N ALA A 70 12.93 24.55 15.12
CA ALA A 70 12.53 25.95 15.01
C ALA A 70 11.76 26.44 16.26
N ARG A 71 10.91 25.59 16.86
CA ARG A 71 10.21 25.91 18.11
C ARG A 71 11.16 26.01 19.31
N GLN A 72 12.12 25.08 19.43
CA GLN A 72 13.13 25.11 20.50
C GLN A 72 14.03 26.35 20.38
N MET A 73 14.43 26.71 19.16
CA MET A 73 15.21 27.93 18.93
C MET A 73 14.42 29.18 19.31
N LYS A 74 13.15 29.31 18.90
CA LYS A 74 12.31 30.43 19.33
C LYS A 74 12.19 30.56 20.85
N GLN A 75 11.92 29.46 21.54
CA GLN A 75 11.83 29.46 23.02
C GLN A 75 13.17 29.83 23.69
N LYS A 76 14.30 29.42 23.11
CA LYS A 76 15.63 29.80 23.62
C LYS A 76 15.94 31.28 23.40
N THR A 77 15.46 31.86 22.30
CA THR A 77 15.68 33.27 21.96
C THR A 77 14.77 34.22 22.76
N GLU A 78 13.59 33.75 23.18
CA GLU A 78 12.65 34.51 24.03
C GLU A 78 13.00 34.44 25.54
N GLY A 79 13.87 33.50 25.94
CA GLY A 79 14.28 33.30 27.34
C GLY A 79 15.61 33.97 27.74
N GLU A 80 16.35 34.56 26.78
CA GLU A 80 17.56 35.34 27.06
C GLU A 80 17.17 36.82 27.22
N PRO A 81 17.36 37.44 28.41
CA PRO A 81 17.10 38.86 28.56
C PRO A 81 18.16 39.66 27.76
N PRO A 82 17.80 40.83 27.21
CA PRO A 82 18.74 41.65 26.47
C PRO A 82 19.87 42.11 27.41
N LEU A 83 21.11 42.01 26.92
CA LEU A 83 22.33 42.54 27.57
C LEU A 83 22.29 44.06 27.71
#